data_AF-A0A3M0NMB4-F1
#
_entry.id   AF-A0A3M0NMB4-F1
#
_cell.length_a   1.000
_cell.length_b   1.000
_cell.length_c   1.000
_cell.angle_alpha   90.00
_cell.angle_beta   90.00
_cell.angle_gamma   90.00
#
_symmetry.space_group_name_H-M   'P 1'
#
loop_
_entity.id
_entity.type
_entity.pdbx_description
1 polymer ?
#
loop_
_entity_poly.entity_id
_entity_poly.type
_entity_poly.pdbx_seq_one_letter_code
_entity_poly.pdbx_strand_id
1 'polypeptide(L)'
;MKTFKKLLACISLLIFGVGITGSNFIQANQIKADTDYITPSEPWRYKYNSAYYYDLSTSSYYQDVWNSAINSWISNGFYWQEASNSSKTTLSSYDGSDNLSIAGKTNTQYNKSTGQIISNQVLLNRAALTAYGYSKSERVNVAEHELGHALGLAHNEPDSISVMNPANRSYSIQDCDVRGMNAIYSTPALFSVRDSGDIITVTTYMKIVPKSNR
;
A
#
# COMPACT_ATOMS: atom_id res chain seq x y z
N MET A 1 -38.29 -68.12 -3.92
CA MET A 1 -39.67 -68.56 -4.26
C MET A 1 -40.52 -67.32 -4.50
N LYS A 2 -41.26 -67.25 -5.63
CA LYS A 2 -42.27 -66.23 -6.00
C LYS A 2 -41.76 -64.77 -6.15
N THR A 3 -41.63 -64.16 -7.35
CA THR A 3 -42.62 -63.74 -8.38
C THR A 3 -43.47 -62.52 -7.94
N PHE A 4 -43.79 -61.47 -8.73
CA PHE A 4 -43.74 -61.27 -10.21
C PHE A 4 -44.08 -59.81 -10.64
N LYS A 5 -43.98 -59.52 -11.96
CA LYS A 5 -44.57 -58.36 -12.74
C LYS A 5 -43.87 -56.99 -12.56
N LYS A 6 -43.73 -56.10 -13.57
CA LYS A 6 -44.07 -56.00 -15.03
C LYS A 6 -43.19 -54.85 -15.63
N LEU A 7 -43.00 -54.56 -16.93
CA LEU A 7 -43.39 -55.09 -18.26
C LEU A 7 -42.34 -54.63 -19.32
N LEU A 8 -42.53 -54.99 -20.61
CA LEU A 8 -41.84 -54.51 -21.84
C LEU A 8 -42.07 -53.00 -22.11
N ALA A 9 -41.27 -52.25 -22.89
CA ALA A 9 -41.06 -52.46 -24.34
C ALA A 9 -39.94 -51.59 -25.03
N CYS A 10 -39.41 -52.13 -26.14
CA CYS A 10 -38.94 -51.52 -27.39
C CYS A 10 -37.91 -50.35 -27.45
N ILE A 11 -36.65 -50.72 -27.69
CA ILE A 11 -35.81 -50.43 -28.88
C ILE A 11 -36.09 -49.17 -29.77
N SER A 12 -34.98 -48.50 -30.11
CA SER A 12 -34.70 -47.59 -31.25
C SER A 12 -35.19 -46.14 -31.21
N LEU A 13 -34.23 -45.20 -31.09
CA LEU A 13 -33.68 -44.49 -32.25
C LEU A 13 -32.27 -43.93 -31.95
N LEU A 14 -31.31 -44.08 -32.86
CA LEU A 14 -30.08 -43.27 -32.86
C LEU A 14 -30.40 -41.88 -33.44
N ILE A 15 -30.04 -40.81 -32.74
CA ILE A 15 -29.57 -39.58 -33.37
C ILE A 15 -28.35 -39.08 -32.60
N PHE A 16 -27.26 -38.78 -33.33
CA PHE A 16 -26.03 -38.23 -32.78
C PHE A 16 -26.28 -36.82 -32.21
N GLY A 17 -26.05 -36.64 -30.91
CA GLY A 17 -25.98 -35.35 -30.25
C GLY A 17 -24.73 -35.29 -29.38
N VAL A 18 -23.63 -34.76 -29.92
CA VAL A 18 -22.38 -34.58 -29.15
C VAL A 18 -22.54 -33.40 -28.20
N GLY A 19 -23.09 -33.69 -27.01
CA GLY A 19 -23.19 -32.76 -25.89
C GLY A 19 -22.36 -33.28 -24.71
N ILE A 20 -21.07 -32.93 -24.66
CA ILE A 20 -20.21 -33.29 -23.53
C ILE A 20 -20.58 -32.40 -22.35
N THR A 21 -21.41 -32.92 -21.43
CA THR A 21 -21.67 -32.29 -20.13
C THR A 21 -20.51 -32.55 -19.17
N GLY A 22 -19.43 -31.77 -19.32
CA GLY A 22 -18.27 -31.76 -18.42
C GLY A 22 -18.22 -30.47 -17.60
N SER A 23 -18.96 -30.41 -16.50
CA SER A 23 -19.06 -29.21 -15.64
C SER A 23 -17.79 -29.02 -14.79
N ASN A 24 -16.74 -28.47 -15.39
CA ASN A 24 -15.53 -28.07 -14.67
C ASN A 24 -15.79 -26.81 -13.84
N PHE A 25 -16.21 -26.97 -12.59
CA PHE A 25 -16.15 -25.91 -11.58
C PHE A 25 -14.71 -25.72 -11.11
N ILE A 26 -13.88 -25.06 -11.93
CA ILE A 26 -12.67 -24.40 -11.42
C ILE A 26 -13.13 -23.20 -10.61
N GLN A 27 -13.05 -23.30 -9.28
CA GLN A 27 -13.22 -22.16 -8.40
C GLN A 27 -12.01 -21.24 -8.58
N ALA A 28 -12.14 -20.26 -9.47
CA ALA A 28 -11.13 -19.25 -9.69
C ALA A 28 -11.00 -18.38 -8.43
N ASN A 29 -10.03 -18.70 -7.58
CA ASN A 29 -9.49 -17.73 -6.65
C ASN A 29 -8.98 -16.56 -7.48
N GLN A 30 -9.70 -15.45 -7.48
CA GLN A 30 -9.21 -14.19 -8.03
C GLN A 30 -8.11 -13.66 -7.10
N ILE A 31 -6.90 -14.20 -7.29
CA ILE A 31 -5.69 -13.43 -7.04
C ILE A 31 -5.80 -12.25 -7.99
N LYS A 32 -6.18 -11.08 -7.45
CA LYS A 32 -6.09 -9.85 -8.22
C LYS A 32 -4.62 -9.65 -8.55
N ALA A 33 -4.28 -9.66 -9.83
CA ALA A 33 -2.93 -9.35 -10.29
C ALA A 33 -2.57 -7.92 -9.86
N ASP A 34 -1.31 -7.70 -9.51
CA ASP A 34 -0.74 -6.38 -9.25
C ASP A 34 -0.97 -5.42 -10.43
N THR A 35 -0.88 -4.13 -10.18
CA THR A 35 -0.93 -3.10 -11.22
C THR A 35 0.29 -3.22 -12.15
N ASP A 36 0.07 -3.45 -13.43
CA ASP A 36 1.17 -3.58 -14.41
C ASP A 36 2.08 -2.34 -14.43
N TYR A 37 1.50 -1.15 -14.25
CA TYR A 37 2.22 0.12 -14.18
C TYR A 37 3.03 0.26 -12.88
N ILE A 38 4.33 0.52 -13.06
CA ILE A 38 5.26 0.87 -11.99
C ILE A 38 4.80 2.11 -11.22
N THR A 39 4.86 2.08 -9.89
CA THR A 39 4.50 3.23 -9.07
C THR A 39 5.47 4.40 -9.34
N PRO A 40 4.99 5.62 -9.68
CA PRO A 40 5.87 6.73 -10.07
C PRO A 40 6.71 7.27 -8.90
N SER A 41 7.73 8.07 -9.22
CA SER A 41 8.61 8.73 -8.23
C SER A 41 8.28 10.20 -8.05
N GLU A 42 8.34 10.66 -6.79
CA GLU A 42 8.38 12.08 -6.42
C GLU A 42 9.76 12.70 -6.72
N PRO A 43 9.89 14.04 -6.78
CA PRO A 43 11.17 14.72 -7.03
C PRO A 43 12.14 14.72 -5.83
N TRP A 44 11.84 13.95 -4.76
CA TRP A 44 12.68 13.83 -3.57
C TRP A 44 13.05 12.38 -3.25
N ARG A 45 14.24 12.17 -2.67
CA ARG A 45 14.72 10.85 -2.26
C ARG A 45 15.79 10.91 -1.17
N TYR A 46 16.06 9.75 -0.57
CA TYR A 46 17.28 9.55 0.22
C TYR A 46 18.48 9.24 -0.69
N LYS A 47 19.68 9.26 -0.09
CA LYS A 47 20.92 8.93 -0.81
C LYS A 47 20.95 7.46 -1.25
N TYR A 48 20.54 6.57 -0.37
CA TYR A 48 20.49 5.12 -0.55
C TYR A 48 19.06 4.63 -0.28
N ASN A 49 18.76 3.36 -0.55
CA ASN A 49 17.54 2.66 -0.10
C ASN A 49 17.55 2.41 1.43
N SER A 50 18.08 3.35 2.21
CA SER A 50 18.12 3.29 3.65
C SER A 50 18.03 4.68 4.25
N ALA A 51 17.37 4.77 5.41
CA ALA A 51 17.17 6.01 6.12
C ALA A 51 16.86 5.77 7.60
N TYR A 52 17.17 6.76 8.43
CA TYR A 52 16.77 6.75 9.83
C TYR A 52 15.34 7.28 9.98
N TYR A 53 14.57 6.72 10.90
CA TYR A 53 13.30 7.26 11.37
C TYR A 53 13.30 7.48 12.89
N TYR A 54 12.35 8.25 13.40
CA TYR A 54 12.09 8.38 14.83
C TYR A 54 10.58 8.39 15.06
N ASP A 55 10.05 7.43 15.83
CA ASP A 55 8.63 7.38 16.14
C ASP A 55 8.31 8.25 17.36
N LEU A 56 7.48 9.26 17.14
CA LEU A 56 6.97 10.19 18.15
C LEU A 56 5.66 9.69 18.78
N SER A 57 5.20 8.48 18.44
CA SER A 57 3.97 7.90 18.98
C SER A 57 4.13 7.56 20.46
N THR A 58 3.27 8.15 21.29
CA THR A 58 3.15 7.84 22.73
C THR A 58 2.23 6.66 23.03
N SER A 59 1.53 6.16 22.02
CA SER A 59 0.60 5.04 22.12
C SER A 59 1.23 3.78 21.55
N SER A 60 1.32 2.72 22.35
CA SER A 60 1.83 1.40 21.94
C SER A 60 1.09 0.84 20.72
N TYR A 61 -0.21 1.11 20.60
CA TYR A 61 -0.99 0.73 19.41
C TYR A 61 -0.44 1.34 18.12
N TYR A 62 0.00 2.61 18.15
CA TYR A 62 0.56 3.28 16.98
C TYR A 62 2.04 2.95 16.76
N GLN A 63 2.80 2.71 17.83
CA GLN A 63 4.15 2.13 17.75
C GLN A 63 4.13 0.78 17.03
N ASP A 64 3.20 -0.11 17.38
CA ASP A 64 3.00 -1.38 16.68
C ASP A 64 2.63 -1.20 15.19
N VAL A 65 1.78 -0.21 14.86
CA VAL A 65 1.35 0.06 13.48
C VAL A 65 2.53 0.55 12.65
N TRP A 66 3.33 1.48 13.18
CA TRP A 66 4.54 1.95 12.51
C TRP A 66 5.59 0.85 12.41
N ASN A 67 5.84 0.09 13.47
CA ASN A 67 6.77 -1.05 13.43
C ASN A 67 6.39 -2.07 12.37
N SER A 68 5.09 -2.38 12.23
CA SER A 68 4.59 -3.28 11.19
C SER A 68 4.88 -2.74 9.78
N ALA A 69 4.53 -1.48 9.50
CA ALA A 69 4.75 -0.85 8.20
C ALA A 69 6.24 -0.67 7.85
N ILE A 70 7.07 -0.36 8.86
CA ILE A 70 8.53 -0.30 8.75
C ILE A 70 9.09 -1.67 8.36
N ASN A 71 8.65 -2.75 9.02
CA ASN A 71 9.07 -4.12 8.71
C ASN A 71 8.61 -4.56 7.31
N SER A 72 7.43 -4.14 6.85
CA SER A 72 6.97 -4.36 5.47
C SER A 72 7.90 -3.70 4.45
N TRP A 73 8.32 -2.45 4.67
CA TRP A 73 9.27 -1.79 3.77
C TRP A 73 10.68 -2.42 3.82
N ILE A 74 11.13 -2.86 5.00
CA ILE A 74 12.41 -3.58 5.15
C ILE A 74 12.38 -4.91 4.39
N SER A 75 11.31 -5.70 4.50
CA SER A 75 11.19 -6.98 3.79
C SER A 75 11.11 -6.81 2.26
N ASN A 76 10.66 -5.64 1.80
CA ASN A 76 10.59 -5.25 0.39
C ASN A 76 11.83 -4.49 -0.12
N GLY A 77 12.85 -4.26 0.71
CA GLY A 77 14.17 -3.76 0.29
C GLY A 77 14.49 -2.29 0.59
N PHE A 78 13.65 -1.57 1.34
CA PHE A 78 14.01 -0.27 1.92
C PHE A 78 14.37 -0.39 3.40
N TYR A 79 15.64 -0.17 3.73
CA TYR A 79 16.20 -0.41 5.05
C TYR A 79 16.03 0.80 5.96
N TRP A 80 14.88 0.85 6.64
CA TRP A 80 14.64 1.77 7.74
C TRP A 80 15.44 1.38 9.00
N GLN A 81 16.02 2.37 9.68
CA GLN A 81 16.70 2.19 10.96
C GLN A 81 16.13 3.16 12.00
N GLU A 82 15.84 2.66 13.20
CA GLU A 82 15.38 3.52 14.30
C GLU A 82 16.54 4.40 14.81
N ALA A 83 16.29 5.70 14.97
CA ALA A 83 17.19 6.63 15.63
C ALA A 83 16.82 6.74 17.12
N SER A 84 17.83 6.89 17.99
CA SER A 84 17.60 6.88 19.44
C SER A 84 16.93 8.14 20.00
N ASN A 85 17.13 9.30 19.35
CA ASN A 85 16.75 10.62 19.89
C ASN A 85 15.99 11.49 18.89
N SER A 86 16.40 11.47 17.63
CA SER A 86 15.79 12.27 16.56
C SER A 86 16.22 11.73 15.18
N SER A 87 15.36 11.95 14.19
CA SER A 87 15.68 11.80 12.78
C SER A 87 15.03 12.93 12.01
N LYS A 88 15.52 13.20 10.80
CA LYS A 88 14.81 14.04 9.82
C LYS A 88 13.47 13.44 9.38
N THR A 89 13.27 12.13 9.57
CA THR A 89 12.02 11.43 9.27
C THR A 89 11.34 11.06 10.57
N THR A 90 10.17 11.63 10.81
CA THR A 90 9.39 11.44 12.03
C THR A 90 8.08 10.75 11.72
N LEU A 91 7.73 9.75 12.53
CA LEU A 91 6.47 9.01 12.44
C LEU A 91 5.58 9.44 13.61
N SER A 92 4.29 9.65 13.39
CA SER A 92 3.36 9.90 14.49
C SER A 92 1.90 9.74 14.08
N SER A 93 0.98 10.10 14.97
CA SER A 93 -0.44 10.21 14.65
C SER A 93 -1.02 11.47 15.28
N TYR A 94 -2.08 12.01 14.70
CA TYR A 94 -2.75 13.22 15.18
C TYR A 94 -4.25 13.02 15.31
N ASP A 95 -4.88 13.83 16.15
CA ASP A 95 -6.34 13.96 16.18
C ASP A 95 -6.75 14.89 15.04
N GLY A 96 -7.17 14.29 13.91
CA GLY A 96 -7.66 15.00 12.73
C GLY A 96 -9.18 14.99 12.63
N SER A 97 -9.85 15.24 13.75
CA SER A 97 -11.31 15.35 13.84
C SER A 97 -11.88 16.56 13.10
N ASP A 98 -11.03 17.53 12.77
CA ASP A 98 -11.29 18.67 11.88
C ASP A 98 -11.49 18.26 10.41
N ASN A 99 -10.83 17.18 9.96
CA ASN A 99 -10.93 16.69 8.59
C ASN A 99 -10.91 15.16 8.51
N LEU A 100 -12.10 14.56 8.57
CA LEU A 100 -12.28 13.10 8.48
C LEU A 100 -12.10 12.52 7.06
N SER A 101 -11.88 13.34 6.03
CA SER A 101 -11.71 12.85 4.64
C SER A 101 -10.30 12.29 4.33
N ILE A 102 -9.35 12.48 5.26
CA ILE A 102 -7.94 12.15 5.11
C ILE A 102 -7.57 11.02 6.07
N ALA A 103 -7.03 9.91 5.55
CA ALA A 103 -6.56 8.76 6.32
C ALA A 103 -5.16 8.98 6.91
N GLY A 104 -4.27 9.56 6.12
CA GLY A 104 -2.90 9.90 6.46
C GLY A 104 -2.40 11.09 5.64
N LYS A 105 -1.24 11.62 6.04
CA LYS A 105 -0.51 12.62 5.25
C LYS A 105 0.99 12.54 5.51
N THR A 106 1.77 12.94 4.50
CA THR A 106 3.23 13.07 4.60
C THR A 106 3.64 14.47 4.20
N ASN A 107 4.26 15.20 5.13
CA ASN A 107 4.87 16.50 4.87
C ASN A 107 6.35 16.30 4.57
N THR A 108 6.75 16.46 3.31
CA THR A 108 8.14 16.38 2.87
C THR A 108 8.71 17.77 2.65
N GLN A 109 9.86 18.08 3.26
CA GLN A 109 10.70 19.19 2.83
C GLN A 109 11.90 18.65 2.08
N TYR A 110 12.19 19.20 0.90
CA TYR A 110 13.34 18.81 0.10
C TYR A 110 14.01 20.02 -0.56
N ASN A 111 15.30 19.89 -0.83
CA ASN A 111 16.05 20.86 -1.63
C ASN A 111 15.73 20.65 -3.12
N LYS A 112 15.19 21.69 -3.77
CA LYS A 112 14.64 21.64 -5.12
C LYS A 112 15.66 21.33 -6.21
N SER A 113 16.91 21.77 -6.07
CA SER A 113 17.97 21.54 -7.06
C SER A 113 18.55 20.14 -7.00
N THR A 114 18.53 19.48 -5.84
CA THR A 114 19.19 18.18 -5.62
C THR A 114 18.24 17.00 -5.38
N GLY A 115 16.96 17.24 -5.08
CA GLY A 115 16.03 16.21 -4.62
C GLY A 115 16.33 15.68 -3.20
N GLN A 116 17.26 16.31 -2.46
CA GLN A 116 17.64 15.85 -1.13
C GLN A 116 16.53 16.13 -0.12
N ILE A 117 15.95 15.09 0.46
CA ILE A 117 15.03 15.20 1.61
C ILE A 117 15.74 15.90 2.78
N ILE A 118 15.20 17.04 3.20
CA ILE A 118 15.59 17.79 4.39
C ILE A 118 14.83 17.28 5.62
N SER A 119 13.52 17.07 5.50
CA SER A 119 12.69 16.47 6.55
C SER A 119 11.46 15.76 5.99
N ASN A 120 10.93 14.82 6.76
CA ASN A 120 9.68 14.10 6.53
C ASN A 120 8.90 14.03 7.85
N GLN A 121 7.62 14.38 7.81
CA GLN A 121 6.70 14.16 8.92
C GLN A 121 5.53 13.32 8.41
N VAL A 122 5.51 12.06 8.84
CA VAL A 122 4.63 10.98 8.36
C VAL A 122 3.54 10.76 9.42
N LEU A 123 2.27 10.92 9.05
CA LEU A 123 1.18 11.09 10.02
C LEU A 123 -0.07 10.30 9.69
N LEU A 124 -0.58 9.54 10.67
CA LEU A 124 -1.92 8.93 10.61
C LEU A 124 -2.99 9.82 11.26
N ASN A 125 -4.15 9.96 10.62
CA ASN A 125 -5.31 10.63 11.19
C ASN A 125 -6.11 9.67 12.10
N ARG A 126 -5.91 9.79 13.42
CA ARG A 126 -6.55 8.90 14.41
C ARG A 126 -8.08 8.98 14.36
N ALA A 127 -8.64 10.16 14.13
CA ALA A 127 -10.07 10.41 14.14
C ALA A 127 -10.74 9.79 12.90
N ALA A 128 -10.23 10.07 11.69
CA ALA A 128 -10.75 9.50 10.45
C ALA A 128 -10.69 7.97 10.44
N LEU A 129 -9.53 7.39 10.75
CA LEU A 129 -9.34 5.94 10.78
C LEU A 129 -10.28 5.24 11.78
N THR A 130 -10.65 5.94 12.87
CA THR A 130 -11.59 5.41 13.87
C THR A 130 -13.05 5.58 13.44
N ALA A 131 -13.43 6.77 12.93
CA ALA A 131 -14.77 7.05 12.42
C ALA A 131 -15.18 6.11 11.27
N TYR A 132 -14.24 5.79 10.36
CA TYR A 132 -14.46 4.85 9.26
C TYR A 132 -14.06 3.39 9.58
N GLY A 133 -13.86 3.08 10.87
CA GLY A 133 -13.71 1.72 11.36
C GLY A 133 -12.55 0.93 10.76
N TYR A 134 -11.39 1.56 10.55
CA TYR A 134 -10.15 0.89 10.13
C TYR A 134 -9.61 0.00 11.26
N SER A 135 -9.46 -1.28 10.97
CA SER A 135 -8.75 -2.29 11.76
C SER A 135 -7.23 -2.04 11.78
N LYS A 136 -6.48 -2.77 12.62
CA LYS A 136 -5.02 -2.56 12.76
C LYS A 136 -4.29 -2.78 11.43
N SER A 137 -4.59 -3.84 10.67
CA SER A 137 -3.98 -4.10 9.36
C SER A 137 -4.33 -3.02 8.33
N GLU A 138 -5.58 -2.55 8.29
CA GLU A 138 -5.96 -1.46 7.39
C GLU A 138 -5.24 -0.15 7.75
N ARG A 139 -4.91 0.10 9.04
CA ARG A 139 -4.07 1.24 9.45
C ARG A 139 -2.59 1.02 9.13
N VAL A 140 -2.10 -0.22 9.12
CA VAL A 140 -0.76 -0.56 8.63
C VAL A 140 -0.66 -0.26 7.13
N ASN A 141 -1.65 -0.60 6.32
CA ASN A 141 -1.68 -0.23 4.89
C ASN A 141 -1.59 1.29 4.67
N VAL A 142 -2.25 2.10 5.52
CA VAL A 142 -2.10 3.59 5.50
C VAL A 142 -0.69 4.00 5.92
N ALA A 143 -0.12 3.40 6.96
CA ALA A 143 1.26 3.68 7.38
C ALA A 143 2.30 3.31 6.31
N GLU A 144 2.09 2.20 5.59
CA GLU A 144 2.93 1.78 4.47
C GLU A 144 2.86 2.78 3.32
N HIS A 145 1.67 3.25 2.95
CA HIS A 145 1.44 4.29 1.94
C HIS A 145 2.20 5.59 2.27
N GLU A 146 2.04 6.11 3.49
CA GLU A 146 2.70 7.33 3.93
C GLU A 146 4.23 7.17 4.02
N LEU A 147 4.74 5.99 4.41
CA LEU A 147 6.16 5.68 4.33
C LEU A 147 6.67 5.59 2.88
N GLY A 148 5.83 5.16 1.93
CA GLY A 148 6.10 5.19 0.49
C GLY A 148 6.36 6.61 -0.02
N HIS A 149 5.53 7.57 0.37
CA HIS A 149 5.79 8.99 0.12
C HIS A 149 7.09 9.48 0.77
N ALA A 150 7.37 9.07 2.01
CA ALA A 150 8.59 9.45 2.71
C ALA A 150 9.86 8.92 2.04
N LEU A 151 9.82 7.78 1.33
CA LEU A 151 10.94 7.27 0.52
C LEU A 151 10.94 7.73 -0.94
N GLY A 152 9.96 8.53 -1.36
CA GLY A 152 9.92 9.18 -2.68
C GLY A 152 9.05 8.50 -3.73
N LEU A 153 8.11 7.63 -3.35
CA LEU A 153 7.04 7.18 -4.25
C LEU A 153 5.92 8.22 -4.31
N ALA A 154 5.42 8.47 -5.51
CA ALA A 154 4.21 9.23 -5.74
C ALA A 154 2.99 8.31 -5.62
N HIS A 155 1.79 8.86 -5.77
CA HIS A 155 0.59 8.06 -5.96
C HIS A 155 0.67 7.20 -7.23
N ASN A 156 0.20 5.95 -7.15
CA ASN A 156 -0.21 5.17 -8.32
C ASN A 156 -1.65 5.56 -8.73
N GLU A 157 -2.21 4.98 -9.78
CA GLU A 157 -3.52 5.36 -10.31
C GLU A 157 -4.67 5.13 -9.31
N PRO A 158 -5.78 5.89 -9.34
CA PRO A 158 -6.85 5.82 -8.33
C PRO A 158 -7.57 4.47 -8.19
N ASP A 159 -7.51 3.58 -9.17
CA ASP A 159 -8.09 2.23 -9.17
C ASP A 159 -7.04 1.11 -9.10
N SER A 160 -5.76 1.47 -8.97
CA SER A 160 -4.63 0.54 -8.86
C SER A 160 -4.74 -0.42 -7.66
N ILE A 161 -4.24 -1.63 -7.86
CA ILE A 161 -3.85 -2.56 -6.78
C ILE A 161 -2.40 -2.20 -6.45
N SER A 162 -2.22 -1.35 -5.45
CA SER A 162 -0.95 -0.75 -5.03
C SER A 162 -1.13 -0.22 -3.61
N VAL A 163 -0.08 -0.23 -2.80
CA VAL A 163 -0.13 0.47 -1.50
C VAL A 163 -0.29 1.97 -1.71
N MET A 164 0.33 2.50 -2.78
CA MET A 164 0.35 3.90 -3.19
C MET A 164 -0.89 4.36 -3.97
N ASN A 165 -1.96 3.55 -4.03
CA ASN A 165 -3.26 4.04 -4.50
C ASN A 165 -3.74 5.21 -3.58
N PRO A 166 -4.09 6.40 -4.13
CA PRO A 166 -4.47 7.59 -3.36
C PRO A 166 -5.75 7.44 -2.51
N ALA A 167 -6.50 6.36 -2.72
CA ALA A 167 -7.66 5.95 -1.93
C ALA A 167 -7.55 4.45 -1.57
N ASN A 168 -6.43 4.07 -0.95
CA ASN A 168 -6.21 2.70 -0.46
C ASN A 168 -6.90 2.43 0.89
N ARG A 169 -7.01 1.14 1.22
CA ARG A 169 -7.43 0.57 2.50
C ARG A 169 -7.05 -0.91 2.57
N SER A 170 -7.13 -1.60 1.43
CA SER A 170 -7.09 -3.06 1.32
C SER A 170 -5.72 -3.62 0.99
N TYR A 171 -4.89 -2.89 0.26
CA TYR A 171 -3.64 -3.40 -0.30
C TYR A 171 -2.45 -2.96 0.56
N SER A 172 -1.57 -3.90 0.87
CA SER A 172 -0.22 -3.64 1.40
C SER A 172 0.73 -3.38 0.23
N ILE A 173 2.04 -3.23 0.46
CA ILE A 173 3.08 -3.06 -0.58
C ILE A 173 2.91 -4.14 -1.68
N GLN A 174 2.83 -3.72 -2.95
CA GLN A 174 2.73 -4.62 -4.12
C GLN A 174 3.98 -4.54 -5.00
N ASP A 175 4.13 -5.45 -5.97
CA ASP A 175 5.31 -5.51 -6.85
C ASP A 175 5.52 -4.23 -7.68
N CYS A 176 4.45 -3.48 -8.00
CA CYS A 176 4.53 -2.17 -8.67
C CYS A 176 5.23 -1.11 -7.80
N ASP A 177 5.02 -1.16 -6.48
CA ASP A 177 5.61 -0.27 -5.49
C ASP A 177 7.09 -0.63 -5.28
N VAL A 178 7.40 -1.93 -5.19
CA VAL A 178 8.77 -2.45 -5.11
C VAL A 178 9.57 -2.12 -6.38
N ARG A 179 8.97 -2.26 -7.58
CA ARG A 179 9.57 -1.82 -8.84
C ARG A 179 9.84 -0.31 -8.83
N GLY A 180 8.88 0.51 -8.39
CA GLY A 180 9.05 1.97 -8.28
C GLY A 180 10.19 2.36 -7.35
N MET A 181 10.24 1.76 -6.16
CA MET A 181 11.31 1.95 -5.19
C MET A 181 12.67 1.54 -5.77
N ASN A 182 12.75 0.38 -6.43
CA ASN A 182 13.99 -0.09 -7.06
C ASN A 182 14.43 0.82 -8.23
N ALA A 183 13.50 1.42 -8.98
CA ALA A 183 13.83 2.40 -10.01
C ALA A 183 14.49 3.64 -9.40
N ILE A 184 13.91 4.19 -8.31
CA ILE A 184 14.49 5.30 -7.55
C ILE A 184 15.91 4.92 -7.06
N TYR A 185 16.05 3.78 -6.38
CA TYR A 185 17.26 3.45 -5.62
C TYR A 185 18.30 2.58 -6.35
N SER A 186 18.08 2.30 -7.65
CA SER A 186 18.99 1.57 -8.53
C SER A 186 20.46 2.06 -8.49
N THR A 187 20.66 3.36 -8.29
CA THR A 187 21.97 3.97 -7.98
C THR A 187 21.87 4.95 -6.81
N PRO A 188 22.93 5.12 -6.00
CA PRO A 188 22.98 6.15 -4.97
C PRO A 188 22.88 7.57 -5.54
N ALA A 189 22.16 8.47 -4.86
CA ALA A 189 22.09 9.87 -5.27
C ALA A 189 23.41 10.62 -5.01
N LEU A 190 23.74 11.55 -5.91
CA LEU A 190 24.85 12.48 -5.77
C LEU A 190 24.32 13.88 -5.44
N PHE A 191 24.18 14.18 -4.16
CA PHE A 191 23.80 15.53 -3.70
C PHE A 191 25.04 16.45 -3.68
N SER A 192 24.93 17.62 -4.28
CA SER A 192 25.97 18.65 -4.31
C SER A 192 26.28 19.19 -2.91
N VAL A 193 27.56 19.32 -2.56
CA VAL A 193 27.99 19.82 -1.23
C VAL A 193 27.77 21.34 -1.07
N ARG A 194 27.49 22.06 -2.18
CA ARG A 194 27.19 23.49 -2.21
C ARG A 194 25.87 23.72 -2.93
N ASP A 195 24.76 23.67 -2.21
CA ASP A 195 23.46 24.00 -2.79
C ASP A 195 22.65 24.91 -1.85
N SER A 196 22.49 26.16 -2.27
CA SER A 196 21.61 27.16 -1.66
C SER A 196 20.22 27.16 -2.32
N GLY A 197 19.84 26.05 -2.97
CA GLY A 197 18.58 25.91 -3.68
C GLY A 197 17.35 25.97 -2.76
N ASP A 198 16.22 26.40 -3.33
CA ASP A 198 14.95 26.55 -2.62
C ASP A 198 14.59 25.27 -1.84
N ILE A 199 14.21 25.42 -0.58
CA ILE A 199 13.57 24.34 0.18
C ILE A 199 12.07 24.38 -0.10
N ILE A 200 11.56 23.33 -0.74
CA ILE A 200 10.15 23.18 -1.06
C ILE A 200 9.51 22.26 -0.05
N THR A 201 8.33 22.64 0.45
CA THR A 201 7.47 21.78 1.27
C THR A 201 6.34 21.25 0.40
N VAL A 202 6.12 19.94 0.41
CA VAL A 202 4.97 19.27 -0.22
C VAL A 202 4.24 18.46 0.84
N THR A 203 2.92 18.50 0.81
CA THR A 203 2.07 17.59 1.60
C THR A 203 1.32 16.68 0.65
N THR A 204 1.60 15.37 0.74
CA THR A 204 0.77 14.33 0.13
C THR A 204 -0.30 13.88 1.12
N TYR A 205 -1.42 13.36 0.59
CA TYR A 205 -2.61 13.02 1.38
C TYR A 205 -3.25 11.74 0.85
N MET A 206 -3.35 10.74 1.71
CA MET A 206 -4.16 9.56 1.45
C MET A 206 -5.63 9.82 1.80
N LYS A 207 -6.54 9.59 0.84
CA LYS A 207 -7.99 9.73 1.07
C LYS A 207 -8.53 8.59 1.92
N ILE A 208 -9.53 8.89 2.76
CA ILE A 208 -10.26 7.90 3.53
C ILE A 208 -11.16 7.04 2.63
N VAL A 209 -11.28 5.76 2.95
CA VAL A 209 -12.15 4.80 2.26
C VAL A 209 -13.12 4.18 3.27
N PRO A 210 -14.43 4.39 3.14
CA PRO A 210 -15.43 3.73 4.00
C PRO A 210 -15.36 2.20 3.87
N LYS A 211 -15.79 1.47 4.90
CA LYS A 211 -16.11 0.05 4.71
C LYS A 211 -17.22 -0.07 3.68
N SER A 212 -17.04 -0.95 2.70
CA SER A 212 -18.13 -1.37 1.82
C SER A 212 -19.20 -2.04 2.67
N ASN A 213 -20.41 -1.47 2.66
CA ASN A 213 -21.60 -2.15 3.15
C ASN A 213 -21.90 -3.29 2.16
N ARG A 214 -21.43 -4.50 2.50
CA ARG A 214 -21.87 -5.75 1.88
C ARG A 214 -22.96 -6.37 2.72
#